data_AF-A0A973Q545-F1
#
_entry.id   AF-A0A973Q545-F1
#
_cell.length_a   1.000
_cell.length_b   1.000
_cell.length_c   1.000
_cell.angle_alpha   90.00
_cell.angle_beta   90.00
_cell.angle_gamma   90.00
#
_symmetry.space_group_name_H-M   'P 1'
#
loop_
_entity.id
_entity.type
_entity.pdbx_description
1 polymer ?
#
loop_
_entity_poly.entity_id
_entity_poly.type
_entity_poly.pdbx_seq_one_letter_code
_entity_poly.pdbx_strand_id
1 'polypeptide(L)'
;VAAAVEGRTAQAADHYTAAWDGLAATAGQYGPQVRAVQRALLAEAVPVLLAAGRAADAERLLAAPAFDGGDPLDDGRIRLLRARTALARGDAPAARALLDAGIVVADLREGEEELSETWSAVAERLVAGDAEITDEVRATARAEHPLPARYDFLMRPDS
;
A
#
# COMPACT_ATOMS: atom_id res chain seq x y z
N VAL A 1 -23.06 -8.51 -12.82
CA VAL A 1 -21.77 -9.04 -12.32
C VAL A 1 -20.98 -7.97 -11.58
N ALA A 2 -20.79 -6.76 -12.13
CA ALA A 2 -20.09 -5.64 -11.46
C ALA A 2 -20.67 -5.26 -10.08
N ALA A 3 -21.97 -5.00 -9.95
CA ALA A 3 -22.59 -4.68 -8.65
C ALA A 3 -22.45 -5.79 -7.59
N ALA A 4 -22.38 -7.06 -8.00
CA ALA A 4 -22.16 -8.19 -7.09
C ALA A 4 -20.68 -8.37 -6.72
N VAL A 5 -19.75 -7.86 -7.53
CA VAL A 5 -18.33 -7.78 -7.19
C VAL A 5 -18.11 -6.62 -6.23
N GLU A 6 -18.64 -5.43 -6.54
CA GLU A 6 -18.61 -4.25 -5.66
C GLU A 6 -19.19 -4.54 -4.27
N GLY A 7 -20.36 -5.21 -4.21
CA GLY A 7 -20.97 -5.61 -2.94
C GLY A 7 -20.10 -6.59 -2.13
N ARG A 8 -19.35 -7.49 -2.79
CA ARG A 8 -18.40 -8.39 -2.12
C ARG A 8 -17.16 -7.64 -1.63
N THR A 9 -16.65 -6.67 -2.39
CA THR A 9 -15.49 -5.85 -1.98
C THR A 9 -15.84 -4.99 -0.76
N ALA A 10 -17.02 -4.36 -0.75
CA ALA A 10 -17.49 -3.57 0.39
C ALA A 10 -17.67 -4.45 1.65
N GLN A 11 -18.29 -5.62 1.50
CA GLN A 11 -18.46 -6.56 2.61
C GLN A 11 -17.11 -7.07 3.14
N ALA A 12 -16.15 -7.36 2.26
CA ALA A 12 -14.80 -7.77 2.66
C ALA A 12 -14.09 -6.64 3.42
N ALA A 13 -14.22 -5.39 2.98
CA ALA A 13 -13.68 -4.24 3.69
C ALA A 13 -14.29 -4.08 5.10
N ASP A 14 -15.61 -4.22 5.23
CA ASP A 14 -16.27 -4.21 6.55
C ASP A 14 -15.75 -5.32 7.46
N HIS A 15 -15.60 -6.54 6.91
CA HIS A 15 -15.04 -7.67 7.64
C HIS A 15 -13.63 -7.39 8.16
N TYR A 16 -12.75 -6.79 7.36
CA TYR A 16 -11.41 -6.44 7.80
C TYR A 16 -11.39 -5.33 8.86
N THR A 17 -12.28 -4.34 8.76
CA THR A 17 -12.40 -3.34 9.83
C THR A 17 -12.88 -3.95 11.15
N ALA A 18 -13.85 -4.88 11.10
CA ALA A 18 -14.30 -5.61 12.29
C ALA A 18 -13.20 -6.53 12.85
N ALA A 19 -12.43 -7.19 11.99
CA ALA A 19 -11.29 -8.02 12.38
C ALA A 19 -10.20 -7.21 13.09
N TRP A 20 -9.94 -5.98 12.62
CA TRP A 20 -9.04 -5.05 13.29
C TRP A 20 -9.52 -4.68 14.69
N ASP A 21 -10.78 -4.30 14.84
CA ASP A 21 -11.35 -3.94 16.14
C ASP A 21 -11.32 -5.14 17.10
N GLY A 22 -11.59 -6.34 16.59
CA GLY A 22 -11.47 -7.59 17.34
C GLY A 22 -10.03 -7.88 17.79
N LEU A 23 -9.05 -7.69 16.90
CA LEU A 23 -7.63 -7.83 17.24
C LEU A 23 -7.21 -6.80 18.29
N ALA A 24 -7.63 -5.54 18.15
CA ALA A 24 -7.34 -4.49 19.13
C ALA A 24 -7.90 -4.84 20.52
N ALA A 25 -9.13 -5.37 20.59
CA ALA A 25 -9.76 -5.78 21.84
C ALA A 25 -9.11 -7.02 22.48
N THR A 26 -8.46 -7.87 21.68
CA THR A 26 -7.87 -9.14 22.13
C THR A 26 -6.34 -9.16 22.07
N ALA A 27 -5.70 -8.04 21.76
CA ALA A 27 -4.25 -7.92 21.55
C ALA A 27 -3.41 -8.56 22.68
N GLY A 28 -3.81 -8.34 23.93
CA GLY A 28 -3.12 -8.91 25.11
C GLY A 28 -3.08 -10.44 25.14
N GLN A 29 -3.96 -11.13 24.40
CA GLN A 29 -4.00 -12.60 24.33
C GLN A 29 -2.91 -13.18 23.41
N TYR A 30 -2.40 -12.40 22.48
CA TYR A 30 -1.37 -12.83 21.51
C TYR A 30 0.06 -12.70 22.07
N GLY A 31 0.24 -11.99 23.18
CA GLY A 31 1.53 -11.78 23.81
C GLY A 31 2.59 -11.29 22.80
N PRO A 32 3.79 -11.90 22.75
CA PRO A 32 4.86 -11.47 21.84
C PRO A 32 4.52 -11.56 20.34
N GLN A 33 3.51 -12.34 19.95
CA GLN A 33 3.15 -12.55 18.55
C GLN A 33 2.27 -11.43 17.99
N VAL A 34 1.77 -10.53 18.84
CA VAL A 34 0.77 -9.52 18.45
C VAL A 34 1.25 -8.64 17.28
N ARG A 35 2.53 -8.28 17.22
CA ARG A 35 3.09 -7.53 16.07
C ARG A 35 3.02 -8.30 14.76
N ALA A 36 3.29 -9.60 14.79
CA ALA A 36 3.26 -10.44 13.59
C ALA A 36 1.81 -10.59 13.08
N VAL A 37 0.86 -10.77 13.99
CA VAL A 37 -0.57 -10.84 13.68
C VAL A 37 -1.08 -9.50 13.13
N GLN A 38 -0.71 -8.38 13.77
CA GLN A 38 -1.04 -7.04 13.29
C GLN A 38 -0.47 -6.77 11.90
N ARG A 39 0.79 -7.15 11.64
CA ARG A 39 1.42 -7.03 10.32
C ARG A 39 0.65 -7.81 9.27
N ALA A 40 0.35 -9.09 9.53
CA ALA A 40 -0.37 -9.94 8.61
C ALA A 40 -1.76 -9.36 8.30
N LEU A 41 -2.47 -8.88 9.33
CA LEU A 41 -3.76 -8.25 9.14
C LEU A 41 -3.67 -6.98 8.28
N LEU A 42 -2.68 -6.10 8.50
CA LEU A 42 -2.49 -4.92 7.65
C LEU A 42 -2.16 -5.27 6.21
N ALA A 43 -1.34 -6.31 5.99
CA ALA A 43 -0.96 -6.78 4.67
C ALA A 43 -2.16 -7.23 3.82
N GLU A 44 -3.16 -7.84 4.46
CA GLU A 44 -4.41 -8.29 3.80
C GLU A 44 -5.48 -7.20 3.75
N ALA A 45 -5.68 -6.46 4.84
CA ALA A 45 -6.76 -5.51 4.98
C ALA A 45 -6.58 -4.28 4.08
N VAL A 46 -5.36 -3.74 4.00
CA VAL A 46 -5.13 -2.48 3.27
C VAL A 46 -5.46 -2.63 1.78
N PRO A 47 -4.96 -3.64 1.04
CA PRO A 47 -5.33 -3.81 -0.37
C PRO A 47 -6.83 -3.90 -0.60
N VAL A 48 -7.56 -4.61 0.28
CA VAL A 48 -9.02 -4.76 0.19
C VAL A 48 -9.74 -3.44 0.45
N LEU A 49 -9.28 -2.65 1.41
CA LEU A 49 -9.82 -1.32 1.68
C LEU A 49 -9.57 -0.36 0.51
N LEU A 50 -8.38 -0.39 -0.08
CA LEU A 50 -8.08 0.42 -1.27
C LEU A 50 -8.96 0.02 -2.46
N ALA A 51 -9.16 -1.29 -2.69
CA ALA A 51 -10.06 -1.78 -3.73
C ALA A 51 -11.53 -1.38 -3.49
N ALA A 52 -11.93 -1.19 -2.23
CA ALA A 52 -13.25 -0.68 -1.85
C ALA A 52 -13.35 0.87 -1.87
N GLY A 53 -12.28 1.59 -2.25
CA GLY A 53 -12.23 3.06 -2.20
C GLY A 53 -12.14 3.65 -0.79
N ARG A 54 -11.84 2.83 0.22
CA ARG A 54 -11.78 3.22 1.64
C ARG A 54 -10.36 3.59 2.08
N ALA A 55 -9.71 4.44 1.30
CA ALA A 55 -8.33 4.86 1.57
C ALA A 55 -8.16 5.54 2.95
N ALA A 56 -9.18 6.24 3.45
CA ALA A 56 -9.14 6.86 4.78
C ALA A 56 -9.11 5.81 5.92
N ASP A 57 -9.78 4.66 5.75
CA ASP A 57 -9.70 3.57 6.71
C ASP A 57 -8.33 2.90 6.67
N ALA A 58 -7.79 2.65 5.47
CA ALA A 58 -6.44 2.14 5.30
C ALA A 58 -5.40 3.03 5.99
N GLU A 59 -5.50 4.35 5.80
CA GLU A 59 -4.62 5.34 6.45
C GLU A 59 -4.71 5.26 7.98
N ARG A 60 -5.93 5.21 8.54
CA ARG A 60 -6.16 5.06 9.97
C ARG A 60 -5.52 3.79 10.54
N LEU A 61 -5.66 2.66 9.85
CA LEU A 61 -5.09 1.38 10.25
C LEU A 61 -3.56 1.41 10.25
N LEU A 62 -2.96 2.00 9.20
CA LEU A 62 -1.51 2.13 9.05
C LEU A 62 -0.87 3.14 10.01
N ALA A 63 -1.62 4.13 10.48
CA ALA A 63 -1.19 5.13 11.45
C ALA A 63 -1.34 4.65 12.92
N ALA A 64 -2.06 3.55 13.14
CA ALA A 64 -2.28 3.04 14.48
C ALA A 64 -0.97 2.57 15.13
N PRO A 65 -0.79 2.81 16.46
CA PRO A 65 0.34 2.25 17.20
C PRO A 65 0.42 0.73 17.07
N ALA A 66 1.61 0.18 17.28
CA ALA A 66 1.73 -1.26 17.43
C ALA A 66 0.99 -1.71 18.69
N PHE A 67 0.30 -2.84 18.63
CA PHE A 67 -0.53 -3.33 19.74
C PHE A 67 0.28 -3.81 20.95
N ASP A 68 1.60 -3.90 20.84
CA ASP A 68 2.52 -4.08 21.96
C ASP A 68 2.88 -2.75 22.68
N GLY A 69 2.26 -1.63 22.27
CA GLY A 69 2.46 -0.30 22.84
C GLY A 69 3.59 0.52 22.18
N GLY A 70 4.20 0.01 21.11
CA GLY A 70 5.24 0.70 20.36
C GLY A 70 4.73 1.62 19.26
N ASP A 71 5.69 2.21 18.52
CA ASP A 71 5.41 2.99 17.32
C ASP A 71 4.70 2.14 16.24
N PRO A 72 3.96 2.79 15.31
CA PRO A 72 3.37 2.11 14.16
C PRO A 72 4.39 1.22 13.43
N LEU A 73 3.93 0.07 12.93
CA LEU A 73 4.78 -0.84 12.16
C LEU A 73 5.40 -0.11 10.96
N ASP A 74 6.69 -0.30 10.69
CA ASP A 74 7.39 0.48 9.65
C ASP A 74 8.36 -0.36 8.81
N ASP A 75 8.07 -1.65 8.66
CA ASP A 75 8.80 -2.50 7.71
C ASP A 75 8.39 -2.21 6.26
N GLY A 76 9.20 -2.70 5.31
CA GLY A 76 9.07 -2.33 3.90
C GLY A 76 7.70 -2.62 3.28
N ARG A 77 7.05 -3.74 3.67
CA ARG A 77 5.69 -4.05 3.19
C ARG A 77 4.71 -2.99 3.67
N ILE A 78 4.79 -2.60 4.94
CA ILE A 78 3.94 -1.55 5.51
C ILE A 78 4.22 -0.19 4.86
N ARG A 79 5.48 0.15 4.58
CA ARG A 79 5.83 1.39 3.86
C ARG A 79 5.26 1.44 2.44
N LEU A 80 5.28 0.32 1.73
CA LEU A 80 4.66 0.22 0.39
C LEU A 80 3.14 0.45 0.48
N LEU A 81 2.48 -0.16 1.46
CA LEU A 81 1.05 0.04 1.69
C LEU A 81 0.71 1.49 2.06
N ARG A 82 1.59 2.18 2.80
CA ARG A 82 1.48 3.64 3.05
C ARG A 82 1.58 4.45 1.76
N ALA A 83 2.53 4.14 0.88
CA ALA A 83 2.66 4.85 -0.40
C ALA A 83 1.42 4.66 -1.30
N ARG A 84 0.92 3.42 -1.41
CA ARG A 84 -0.32 3.10 -2.13
C ARG A 84 -1.54 3.80 -1.53
N THR A 85 -1.61 3.86 -0.20
CA THR A 85 -2.69 4.57 0.51
C THR A 85 -2.62 6.07 0.25
N ALA A 86 -1.45 6.70 0.37
CA ALA A 86 -1.27 8.13 0.07
C ALA A 86 -1.70 8.47 -1.36
N LEU A 87 -1.30 7.64 -2.34
CA LEU A 87 -1.75 7.81 -3.73
C LEU A 87 -3.27 7.72 -3.86
N ALA A 88 -3.92 6.75 -3.20
CA ALA A 88 -5.37 6.61 -3.20
C ALA A 88 -6.11 7.74 -2.46
N ARG A 89 -5.43 8.45 -1.54
CA ARG A 89 -5.94 9.69 -0.92
C ARG A 89 -5.78 10.91 -1.84
N GLY A 90 -5.11 10.78 -2.97
CA GLY A 90 -4.78 11.87 -3.89
C GLY A 90 -3.46 12.57 -3.57
N ASP A 91 -2.67 12.06 -2.63
CA ASP A 91 -1.39 12.65 -2.23
C ASP A 91 -0.21 11.90 -2.89
N ALA A 92 -0.08 12.10 -4.20
CA ALA A 92 1.04 11.56 -4.97
C ALA A 92 2.41 12.08 -4.50
N PRO A 93 2.59 13.34 -4.08
CA PRO A 93 3.84 13.81 -3.49
C PRO A 93 4.25 13.02 -2.22
N ALA A 94 3.32 12.76 -1.31
CA ALA A 94 3.63 11.95 -0.12
C ALA A 94 3.96 10.49 -0.47
N ALA A 95 3.21 9.90 -1.41
CA ALA A 95 3.52 8.57 -1.94
C ALA A 95 4.93 8.52 -2.55
N ARG A 96 5.30 9.56 -3.30
CA ARG A 96 6.63 9.68 -3.92
C ARG A 96 7.74 9.79 -2.88
N ALA A 97 7.56 10.61 -1.84
CA ALA A 97 8.56 10.75 -0.77
C ALA A 97 8.87 9.41 -0.08
N LEU A 98 7.87 8.56 0.14
CA LEU A 98 8.05 7.22 0.70
C LEU A 98 8.86 6.32 -0.24
N LEU A 99 8.58 6.35 -1.54
CA LEU A 99 9.30 5.58 -2.55
C LEU A 99 10.75 6.07 -2.72
N ASP A 100 10.96 7.37 -2.67
CA ASP A 100 12.29 7.99 -2.80
C ASP A 100 13.19 7.68 -1.61
N ALA A 101 12.62 7.54 -0.40
CA ALA A 101 13.33 7.09 0.80
C ALA A 101 13.92 5.66 0.69
N GLY A 102 13.43 4.85 -0.25
CA GLY A 102 13.91 3.49 -0.50
C GLY A 102 13.17 2.45 0.34
N ILE A 103 12.24 1.74 -0.29
CA ILE A 103 11.46 0.66 0.30
C ILE A 103 12.12 -0.67 -0.08
N VAL A 104 12.32 -1.54 0.91
CA VAL A 104 12.83 -2.90 0.71
C VAL A 104 11.82 -3.89 1.30
N VAL A 105 11.13 -4.63 0.44
CA VAL A 105 10.17 -5.68 0.85
C VAL A 105 10.92 -7.01 0.92
N ALA A 106 10.70 -7.78 1.98
CA ALA A 106 11.44 -9.03 2.22
C ALA A 106 11.03 -10.17 1.28
N ASP A 107 9.77 -10.19 0.83
CA ASP A 107 9.32 -11.08 -0.23
C ASP A 107 9.57 -10.40 -1.58
N LEU A 108 10.66 -10.81 -2.24
CA LEU A 108 11.20 -10.11 -3.39
C LEU A 108 10.21 -10.17 -4.56
N ARG A 109 9.73 -11.34 -4.98
CA ARG A 109 9.03 -11.43 -6.27
C ARG A 109 7.69 -10.70 -6.33
N GLU A 110 6.84 -10.85 -5.31
CA GLU A 110 5.55 -10.14 -5.24
C GLU A 110 5.75 -8.65 -4.89
N GLY A 111 6.73 -8.35 -4.02
CA GLY A 111 7.06 -6.97 -3.65
C GLY A 111 7.64 -6.14 -4.80
N GLU A 112 8.36 -6.78 -5.72
CA GLU A 112 9.00 -6.14 -6.88
C GLU A 112 7.99 -5.61 -7.90
N GLU A 113 6.99 -6.43 -8.27
CA GLU A 113 5.93 -6.02 -9.19
C GLU A 113 5.14 -4.86 -8.60
N GLU A 114 4.67 -5.00 -7.36
CA GLU A 114 3.91 -3.94 -6.68
C GLU A 114 4.70 -2.63 -6.50
N LEU A 115 6.01 -2.69 -6.27
CA LEU A 115 6.86 -1.49 -6.17
C LEU A 115 6.95 -0.77 -7.51
N SER A 116 7.17 -1.50 -8.60
CA SER A 116 7.28 -0.94 -9.95
C SER A 116 5.95 -0.34 -10.44
N GLU A 117 4.84 -1.01 -10.15
CA GLU A 117 3.49 -0.53 -10.43
C GLU A 117 3.16 0.72 -9.61
N THR A 118 3.47 0.71 -8.31
CA THR A 118 3.21 1.86 -7.43
C THR A 118 4.05 3.07 -7.86
N TRP A 119 5.32 2.87 -8.24
CA TRP A 119 6.17 3.93 -8.79
C TRP A 119 5.55 4.55 -10.04
N SER A 120 5.14 3.72 -10.99
CA SER A 120 4.55 4.15 -12.25
C SER A 120 3.25 4.93 -12.02
N ALA A 121 2.37 4.41 -11.15
CA ALA A 121 1.11 5.07 -10.82
C ALA A 121 1.31 6.42 -10.11
N VAL A 122 2.31 6.54 -9.23
CA VAL A 122 2.69 7.81 -8.60
C VAL A 122 3.22 8.79 -9.64
N ALA A 123 4.12 8.36 -10.51
CA ALA A 123 4.68 9.19 -11.58
C ALA A 123 3.60 9.71 -12.53
N GLU A 124 2.68 8.85 -12.97
CA GLU A 124 1.54 9.21 -13.81
C GLU A 124 0.66 10.25 -13.13
N ARG A 125 0.35 10.06 -11.84
CA ARG A 125 -0.45 11.02 -11.08
C ARG A 125 0.26 12.36 -10.88
N LEU A 126 1.57 12.37 -10.66
CA LEU A 126 2.35 13.61 -10.52
C LEU A 126 2.31 14.44 -11.81
N VAL A 127 2.42 13.79 -12.97
CA VAL A 127 2.36 14.48 -14.28
C VAL A 127 0.95 14.97 -14.60
N ALA A 128 -0.08 14.17 -14.34
CA ALA A 128 -1.46 14.56 -14.62
C ALA A 128 -2.05 15.58 -13.63
N GLY A 129 -1.58 15.59 -12.38
CA GLY A 129 -2.28 16.26 -11.28
C GLY A 129 -3.70 15.71 -11.12
N ASP A 130 -4.69 16.60 -11.19
CA ASP A 130 -6.12 16.23 -11.11
C ASP A 130 -6.72 15.78 -12.45
N ALA A 131 -5.95 15.84 -13.55
CA ALA A 131 -6.42 15.45 -14.87
C ALA A 131 -6.51 13.91 -15.03
N GLU A 132 -7.12 13.50 -16.14
CA GLU A 132 -7.19 12.09 -16.54
C GLU A 132 -5.80 11.55 -16.94
N ILE A 133 -5.54 10.27 -16.63
CA ILE A 133 -4.30 9.60 -17.01
C ILE A 133 -4.44 9.07 -18.46
N THR A 134 -3.94 9.85 -19.41
CA THR A 134 -3.89 9.48 -20.84
C THR A 134 -2.58 8.77 -21.21
N ASP A 135 -2.48 8.22 -22.42
CA ASP A 135 -1.25 7.59 -22.89
C ASP A 135 -0.09 8.58 -23.03
N GLU A 136 -0.38 9.85 -23.35
CA GLU A 136 0.59 10.95 -23.36
C GLU A 136 1.12 11.23 -21.94
N VAL A 137 0.24 11.24 -20.93
CA VAL A 137 0.64 11.35 -19.51
C VAL A 137 1.55 10.18 -19.15
N ARG A 138 1.17 8.94 -19.50
CA ARG A 138 1.99 7.75 -19.23
C ARG A 138 3.36 7.83 -19.91
N ALA A 139 3.41 8.29 -21.16
CA ALA A 139 4.67 8.47 -21.88
C ALA A 139 5.56 9.52 -21.22
N THR A 140 4.97 10.64 -20.81
CA THR A 140 5.68 11.75 -20.15
C THR A 140 6.19 11.32 -18.77
N ALA A 141 5.35 10.65 -17.97
CA ALA A 141 5.72 10.11 -16.68
C ALA A 141 6.91 9.14 -16.76
N ARG A 142 6.95 8.25 -17.76
CA ARG A 142 8.09 7.35 -17.99
C ARG A 142 9.38 8.11 -18.36
N ALA A 143 9.26 9.22 -19.09
CA ALA A 143 10.41 10.03 -19.50
C ALA A 143 10.96 10.90 -18.35
N GLU A 144 10.08 11.52 -17.56
CA GLU A 144 10.45 12.45 -16.48
C GLU A 144 10.73 11.73 -15.14
N HIS A 145 10.14 10.57 -14.93
CA HIS A 145 10.25 9.77 -13.70
C HIS A 145 10.59 8.31 -14.02
N PRO A 146 11.76 8.04 -14.64
CA PRO A 146 12.16 6.68 -14.97
C PRO A 146 12.19 5.81 -13.71
N LEU A 147 11.83 4.53 -13.88
CA LEU A 147 11.88 3.55 -12.79
C LEU A 147 13.32 3.45 -12.27
N PRO A 148 13.58 3.70 -10.97
CA PRO A 148 14.91 3.59 -10.41
C PRO A 148 15.42 2.16 -10.52
N ALA A 149 16.72 1.97 -10.77
CA ALA A 149 17.34 0.64 -10.89
C ALA A 149 17.11 -0.29 -9.68
N ARG A 150 16.83 0.29 -8.50
CA ARG A 150 16.48 -0.46 -7.28
C ARG A 150 15.05 -1.01 -7.28
N TYR A 151 14.21 -0.53 -8.18
CA TYR A 151 12.83 -0.99 -8.41
C TYR A 151 12.66 -1.63 -9.80
N ASP A 152 13.70 -1.60 -10.64
CA ASP A 152 13.74 -2.23 -11.97
C ASP A 152 14.41 -3.61 -11.88
N PHE A 153 13.60 -4.61 -11.54
CA PHE A 153 14.05 -5.99 -11.34
C PHE A 153 14.10 -6.81 -12.63
N LEU A 154 13.51 -6.31 -13.73
CA LEU A 154 13.63 -6.90 -15.07
C LEU A 154 15.03 -6.70 -15.67
N MET A 155 15.82 -5.75 -15.15
CA MET A 155 17.19 -5.46 -15.57
C MET A 155 18.28 -6.14 -14.73
N ARG A 156 17.94 -6.98 -13.75
CA ARG A 156 18.93 -7.79 -13.01
C ARG A 156 19.06 -9.17 -13.65
N PRO A 157 20.18 -9.49 -14.34
CA PRO A 157 20.49 -10.89 -14.59
C PRO A 157 20.71 -11.55 -13.23
N ASP A 158 20.14 -12.74 -13.03
CA ASP A 158 20.36 -13.60 -11.86
C ASP A 158 21.82 -13.50 -11.40
N SER A 159 22.05 -13.07 -10.17
CA SER A 159 23.37 -13.09 -9.51
C SER A 159 23.36 -14.13 -8.39
#